data_AF-A0A8K0JIY3-F1
#
_entry.id   AF-A0A8K0JIY3-F1
#
_cell.length_a   1.000
_cell.length_b   1.000
_cell.length_c   1.000
_cell.angle_alpha   90.00
_cell.angle_beta   90.00
_cell.angle_gamma   90.00
#
_symmetry.space_group_name_H-M   'P 1'
#
loop_
_entity.id
_entity.type
_entity.pdbx_description
1 polymer ?
#
loop_
_entity_poly.entity_id
_entity_poly.type
_entity_poly.pdbx_seq_one_letter_code
_entity_poly.pdbx_strand_id
1 'polypeptide(L)'
;MDNSHVALVTVELKANEFEHYRCDRNIPLGISLASLTKILKCAKDTDELTLKANDDADTLGLVFQNGKSDRLGEYEMKLMDIDQEHLGIPDTSYDATVTLSSAEFARICRDLSALGESVRIDANKDGVRFTCEGEIGNGSVLLKPSGSGVRSGKVKKEKEGGRKKNKVVGSDDEEEEEEDDVKPKVEDSDEEAGSDAEQGEDEEEEEEEEDAAASKKRKAAASKASEKKTAKKAKVTEGEEENGVSIVLQQAVSLTFSLKYLQNFAKSAPLSSHVVLNMSNEVPLLVAFEFEQGHINFYLAPKASRVSG
;
A
#
# COMPACT_ATOMS: atom_id res chain seq x y z
N MET A 1 10.87 5.59 7.75
CA MET A 1 10.18 4.31 8.05
C MET A 1 8.95 4.59 8.91
N ASP A 2 8.15 3.60 9.32
CA ASP A 2 7.24 3.76 10.48
C ASP A 2 8.00 3.50 11.80
N ASN A 3 7.46 3.97 12.93
CA ASN A 3 8.13 3.87 14.25
C ASN A 3 8.39 2.44 14.74
N SER A 4 7.76 1.41 14.16
CA SER A 4 8.03 0.00 14.47
C SER A 4 9.08 -0.64 13.54
N HIS A 5 9.53 0.08 12.51
CA HIS A 5 10.43 -0.41 11.46
C HIS A 5 9.88 -1.65 10.69
N VAL A 6 8.54 -1.75 10.58
CA VAL A 6 7.83 -2.85 9.88
C VAL A 6 7.35 -2.42 8.49
N ALA A 7 7.16 -1.12 8.27
CA ALA A 7 6.69 -0.56 7.01
C ALA A 7 7.54 0.63 6.51
N LEU A 8 7.68 0.70 5.19
CA LEU A 8 8.30 1.81 4.45
C LEU A 8 7.31 2.33 3.40
N VAL A 9 7.41 3.61 3.07
CA VAL A 9 6.70 4.23 1.94
C VAL A 9 7.70 5.02 1.10
N THR A 10 7.59 4.93 -0.21
CA THR A 10 8.23 5.85 -1.15
C THR A 10 7.17 6.51 -2.03
N VAL A 11 7.35 7.80 -2.28
CA VAL A 11 6.47 8.62 -3.11
C VAL A 11 7.34 9.32 -4.14
N GLU A 12 6.99 9.19 -5.42
CA GLU A 12 7.60 9.95 -6.50
C GLU A 12 6.52 10.79 -7.18
N LEU A 13 6.83 12.07 -7.44
CA LEU A 13 6.08 12.93 -8.34
C LEU A 13 7.04 13.38 -9.44
N LYS A 14 6.72 13.05 -10.69
CA LYS A 14 7.61 13.23 -11.84
C LYS A 14 7.74 14.72 -12.17
N ALA A 15 8.96 15.23 -12.27
CA ALA A 15 9.22 16.66 -12.46
C ALA A 15 8.59 17.28 -13.72
N ASN A 16 8.32 16.47 -14.75
CA ASN A 16 7.70 16.90 -16.00
C ASN A 16 6.16 17.00 -15.95
N GLU A 17 5.53 16.60 -14.84
CA GLU A 17 4.08 16.58 -14.65
C GLU A 17 3.57 17.81 -13.85
N PHE A 18 4.50 18.72 -13.51
CA PHE A 18 4.22 20.04 -12.96
C PHE A 18 4.26 21.09 -14.07
N GLU A 19 3.30 22.02 -14.11
CA GLU A 19 3.32 23.14 -15.06
C GLU A 19 4.59 24.00 -14.91
N HIS A 20 5.05 24.20 -13.67
CA HIS A 20 6.30 24.87 -13.33
C HIS A 20 7.09 24.05 -12.31
N TYR A 21 8.23 23.49 -12.73
CA TYR A 21 9.21 22.85 -11.85
C TYR A 21 10.57 23.52 -11.99
N ARG A 22 11.21 23.84 -10.87
CA ARG A 22 12.61 24.29 -10.82
C ARG A 22 13.25 23.79 -9.53
N CYS A 23 14.35 23.06 -9.68
CA CYS A 23 15.16 22.53 -8.59
C CYS A 23 16.62 22.56 -9.06
N ASP A 24 17.32 23.66 -8.80
CA ASP A 24 18.67 23.89 -9.34
C ASP A 24 19.74 23.05 -8.62
N ARG A 25 19.44 22.59 -7.40
CA ARG A 25 20.26 21.73 -6.53
C ARG A 25 19.33 20.80 -5.75
N ASN A 26 19.79 19.59 -5.42
CA ASN A 26 19.03 18.70 -4.53
C ASN A 26 18.97 19.30 -3.12
N ILE A 27 17.80 19.81 -2.72
CA ILE A 27 17.55 20.44 -1.41
C ILE A 27 16.61 19.52 -0.60
N PRO A 28 17.03 18.99 0.56
CA PRO A 28 16.16 18.22 1.44
C PRO A 28 15.27 19.17 2.27
N LEU A 29 13.96 18.89 2.32
CA LEU A 29 13.00 19.69 3.08
C LEU A 29 12.32 18.80 4.14
N GLY A 30 12.72 18.93 5.40
CA GLY A 30 12.12 18.17 6.50
C GLY A 30 10.77 18.75 6.90
N ILE A 31 9.68 18.06 6.56
CA ILE A 31 8.31 18.58 6.64
C ILE A 31 7.48 17.78 7.65
N SER A 32 6.88 18.47 8.63
CA SER A 32 5.85 17.86 9.49
C SER A 32 4.58 17.59 8.68
N LEU A 33 4.34 16.33 8.31
CA LEU A 33 3.15 15.91 7.57
C LEU A 33 1.84 16.26 8.31
N ALA A 34 1.86 16.30 9.65
CA ALA A 34 0.71 16.73 10.45
C ALA A 34 0.39 18.23 10.27
N SER A 35 1.41 19.08 10.15
CA SER A 35 1.24 20.52 9.85
C SER A 35 0.87 20.74 8.38
N LEU A 36 1.54 20.05 7.45
CA LEU A 36 1.22 20.09 6.02
C LEU A 36 -0.25 19.70 5.77
N THR A 37 -0.73 18.62 6.39
CA THR A 37 -2.13 18.17 6.26
C THR A 37 -3.14 19.20 6.78
N LYS A 38 -2.79 20.00 7.80
CA LYS A 38 -3.64 21.10 8.28
C LYS A 38 -3.71 22.25 7.27
N ILE A 39 -2.59 22.59 6.64
CA ILE A 39 -2.52 23.67 5.64
C ILE A 39 -3.19 23.26 4.32
N LEU A 40 -2.98 22.03 3.84
CA LEU A 40 -3.63 21.49 2.64
C LEU A 40 -5.17 21.50 2.77
N LYS A 41 -5.72 21.31 3.98
CA LYS A 41 -7.16 21.43 4.25
C LYS A 41 -7.73 22.86 4.13
N CYS A 42 -6.89 23.88 3.94
CA CYS A 42 -7.32 25.23 3.59
C CYS A 42 -7.48 25.46 2.08
N ALA A 43 -7.03 24.52 1.25
CA ALA A 43 -7.26 24.52 -0.19
C ALA A 43 -8.62 23.91 -0.56
N LYS A 44 -9.05 24.13 -1.80
CA LYS A 44 -10.07 23.34 -2.48
C LYS A 44 -9.42 22.40 -3.48
N ASP A 45 -10.12 21.34 -3.85
CA ASP A 45 -9.74 20.36 -4.89
C ASP A 45 -9.53 20.97 -6.30
N THR A 46 -9.79 22.27 -6.46
CA THR A 46 -9.62 23.04 -7.71
C THR A 46 -8.64 24.21 -7.57
N ASP A 47 -7.92 24.31 -6.45
CA ASP A 47 -6.92 25.36 -6.24
C ASP A 47 -5.53 24.86 -6.71
N GLU A 48 -4.83 25.68 -7.48
CA GLU A 48 -3.45 25.48 -7.91
C GLU A 48 -2.50 25.68 -6.70
N LEU A 49 -1.67 24.67 -6.38
CA LEU A 49 -0.69 24.73 -5.30
C LEU A 49 0.72 24.97 -5.86
N THR A 50 1.34 26.09 -5.46
CA THR A 50 2.79 26.31 -5.63
C THR A 50 3.52 26.11 -4.30
N LEU A 51 4.54 25.26 -4.28
CA LEU A 51 5.49 25.11 -3.18
C LEU A 51 6.74 25.98 -3.45
N LYS A 52 7.25 26.66 -2.43
CA LYS A 52 8.43 27.54 -2.54
C LYS A 52 9.34 27.40 -1.31
N ALA A 53 10.61 27.12 -1.53
CA ALA A 53 11.67 27.16 -0.53
C ALA A 53 12.90 27.83 -1.16
N ASN A 54 13.76 28.41 -0.31
CA ASN A 54 15.10 28.87 -0.71
C ASN A 54 16.12 27.72 -0.53
N ASP A 55 17.34 27.91 -1.03
CA ASP A 55 18.41 26.90 -0.91
C ASP A 55 18.79 26.61 0.55
N ASP A 56 18.86 27.64 1.40
CA ASP A 56 19.10 27.56 2.85
C ASP A 56 17.81 27.95 3.60
N ALA A 57 16.78 27.10 3.52
CA ALA A 57 15.43 27.42 4.00
C ALA A 57 15.11 26.92 5.43
N ASP A 58 14.75 27.86 6.32
CA ASP A 58 14.05 27.57 7.59
C ASP A 58 12.54 27.28 7.40
N THR A 59 11.97 27.68 6.26
CA THR A 59 10.52 27.66 6.00
C THR A 59 10.15 27.21 4.59
N LEU A 60 8.98 26.58 4.48
CA LEU A 60 8.30 26.23 3.24
C LEU A 60 7.09 27.15 3.06
N GLY A 61 7.08 27.90 1.97
CA GLY A 61 5.91 28.65 1.51
C GLY A 61 4.98 27.77 0.66
N LEU A 62 3.68 27.85 0.94
CA LEU A 62 2.60 27.22 0.18
C LEU A 62 1.65 28.31 -0.30
N VAL A 63 1.47 28.41 -1.62
CA VAL A 63 0.55 29.36 -2.24
C VAL A 63 -0.56 28.60 -2.94
N PHE A 64 -1.80 28.84 -2.53
CA PHE A 64 -3.01 28.32 -3.17
C PHE A 64 -3.68 29.44 -3.97
N GLN A 65 -3.86 29.22 -5.28
CA GLN A 65 -4.51 30.15 -6.20
C GLN A 65 -5.69 29.46 -6.89
N ASN A 66 -6.72 30.20 -7.29
CA ASN A 66 -7.84 29.61 -8.03
C ASN A 66 -8.10 30.41 -9.31
N GLY A 67 -7.81 29.86 -10.49
CA GLY A 67 -8.00 30.54 -11.77
C GLY A 67 -9.42 31.06 -12.10
N LYS A 68 -10.43 30.85 -11.23
CA LYS A 68 -11.81 31.35 -11.39
C LYS A 68 -12.23 32.38 -10.33
N SER A 69 -11.39 32.70 -9.35
CA SER A 69 -11.69 33.68 -8.29
C SER A 69 -10.44 34.37 -7.78
N ASP A 70 -10.55 35.66 -7.43
CA ASP A 70 -9.45 36.50 -6.90
C ASP A 70 -9.06 36.14 -5.44
N ARG A 71 -8.99 34.83 -5.13
CA ARG A 71 -8.53 34.27 -3.88
C ARG A 71 -7.10 33.79 -4.05
N LEU A 72 -6.20 34.47 -3.35
CA LEU A 72 -4.85 34.02 -3.07
C LEU A 72 -4.77 33.59 -1.60
N GLY A 73 -4.29 32.38 -1.33
CA GLY A 73 -4.06 31.85 0.01
C GLY A 73 -2.59 31.56 0.22
N GLU A 74 -1.87 32.46 0.89
CA GLU A 74 -0.46 32.29 1.23
C GLU A 74 -0.30 31.74 2.65
N TYR A 75 0.48 30.68 2.78
CA TYR A 75 0.78 30.00 4.04
C TYR A 75 2.28 29.73 4.14
N GLU A 76 2.82 29.78 5.34
CA GLU A 76 4.21 29.46 5.63
C GLU A 76 4.26 28.44 6.76
N MET A 77 5.13 27.43 6.65
CA MET A 77 5.40 26.50 7.73
C MET A 77 6.90 26.35 7.96
N LYS A 78 7.30 26.21 9.22
CA LYS A 78 8.68 25.87 9.57
C LYS A 78 9.04 24.48 9.07
N LEU A 79 10.24 24.37 8.55
CA LEU A 79 10.91 23.11 8.29
C LEU A 79 11.51 22.58 9.62
N MET A 80 12.00 21.36 9.57
CA MET A 80 12.61 20.65 10.70
C MET A 80 13.84 19.92 10.19
N ASP A 81 14.89 19.84 11.01
CA ASP A 81 15.97 18.89 10.75
C ASP A 81 15.43 17.46 10.92
N ILE A 82 15.59 16.63 9.89
CA ILE A 82 15.21 15.22 9.90
C ILE A 82 16.40 14.43 9.35
N ASP A 83 16.94 13.53 10.16
CA ASP A 83 18.05 12.67 9.77
C ASP A 83 17.67 11.79 8.57
N GLN A 84 18.53 11.77 7.56
CA GLN A 84 18.26 11.07 6.31
C GLN A 84 18.65 9.59 6.41
N GLU A 85 17.75 8.78 6.98
CA GLU A 85 17.82 7.32 6.90
C GLU A 85 17.60 6.83 5.45
N HIS A 86 18.66 6.88 4.64
CA HIS A 86 18.68 6.38 3.26
C HIS A 86 18.65 4.85 3.21
N LEU A 87 17.46 4.27 3.42
CA LEU A 87 17.19 2.85 3.17
C LEU A 87 17.20 2.57 1.66
N GLY A 88 18.31 2.05 1.15
CA GLY A 88 18.41 1.57 -0.22
C GLY A 88 17.45 0.40 -0.48
N ILE A 89 16.57 0.54 -1.47
CA ILE A 89 15.64 -0.50 -1.90
C ILE A 89 16.33 -1.34 -2.98
N PRO A 90 16.57 -2.65 -2.77
CA PRO A 90 17.24 -3.50 -3.74
C PRO A 90 16.32 -3.90 -4.90
N ASP A 91 16.89 -4.06 -6.10
CA ASP A 91 16.22 -4.66 -7.25
C ASP A 91 15.74 -6.09 -6.91
N THR A 92 14.44 -6.24 -6.70
CA THR A 92 13.85 -7.44 -6.09
C THR A 92 13.00 -8.22 -7.08
N SER A 93 13.25 -9.53 -7.21
CA SER A 93 12.42 -10.43 -8.01
C SER A 93 11.24 -10.99 -7.20
N TYR A 94 10.01 -10.79 -7.70
CA TYR A 94 8.79 -11.27 -7.04
C TYR A 94 8.30 -12.60 -7.64
N ASP A 95 7.89 -13.53 -6.78
CA ASP A 95 7.31 -14.83 -7.13
C ASP A 95 5.90 -14.69 -7.72
N ALA A 96 5.15 -13.71 -7.24
CA ALA A 96 3.79 -13.39 -7.68
C ALA A 96 3.58 -11.88 -7.80
N THR A 97 2.98 -11.47 -8.92
CA THR A 97 2.48 -10.11 -9.14
C THR A 97 0.98 -10.18 -9.41
N VAL A 98 0.19 -9.56 -8.55
CA VAL A 98 -1.28 -9.52 -8.63
C VAL A 98 -1.73 -8.10 -8.88
N THR A 99 -2.48 -7.86 -9.95
CA THR A 99 -3.13 -6.57 -10.23
C THR A 99 -4.64 -6.71 -10.06
N LEU A 100 -5.23 -5.81 -9.26
CA LEU A 100 -6.67 -5.80 -8.95
C LEU A 100 -7.19 -4.37 -8.80
N SER A 101 -8.52 -4.20 -8.77
CA SER A 101 -9.17 -2.92 -8.44
C SER A 101 -8.72 -2.41 -7.07
N SER A 102 -8.27 -1.16 -7.01
CA SER A 102 -7.83 -0.52 -5.76
C SER A 102 -8.97 -0.36 -4.76
N ALA A 103 -10.20 -0.13 -5.26
CA ALA A 103 -11.40 0.01 -4.45
C ALA A 103 -11.83 -1.33 -3.82
N GLU A 104 -11.73 -2.44 -4.55
CA GLU A 104 -12.04 -3.77 -3.99
C GLU A 104 -10.92 -4.22 -3.03
N PHE A 105 -9.64 -3.93 -3.29
CA PHE A 105 -8.58 -4.14 -2.31
C PHE A 105 -8.83 -3.35 -1.01
N ALA A 106 -9.14 -2.05 -1.12
CA ALA A 106 -9.45 -1.20 0.03
C ALA A 106 -10.70 -1.65 0.79
N ARG A 107 -11.65 -2.30 0.10
CA ARG A 107 -12.79 -2.96 0.71
C ARG A 107 -12.39 -4.25 1.43
N ILE A 108 -11.66 -5.16 0.79
CA ILE A 108 -11.21 -6.41 1.41
C ILE A 108 -10.42 -6.13 2.70
N CYS A 109 -9.52 -5.14 2.70
CA CYS A 109 -8.80 -4.76 3.91
C CYS A 109 -9.74 -4.25 5.02
N ARG A 110 -10.73 -3.41 4.70
CA ARG A 110 -11.71 -2.89 5.68
C ARG A 110 -12.61 -3.99 6.24
N ASP A 111 -13.15 -4.82 5.35
CA ASP A 111 -14.14 -5.84 5.66
C ASP A 111 -13.48 -6.98 6.49
N LEU A 112 -12.19 -7.27 6.28
CA LEU A 112 -11.42 -8.22 7.10
C LEU A 112 -10.85 -7.61 8.39
N SER A 113 -10.50 -6.32 8.44
CA SER A 113 -10.11 -5.63 9.69
C SER A 113 -11.19 -5.68 10.77
N ALA A 114 -12.46 -5.88 10.39
CA ALA A 114 -13.58 -6.03 11.33
C ALA A 114 -13.68 -7.44 11.95
N LEU A 115 -12.87 -8.41 11.50
CA LEU A 115 -12.86 -9.79 11.99
C LEU A 115 -11.59 -10.09 12.81
N GLY A 116 -10.43 -9.56 12.40
CA GLY A 116 -9.16 -9.79 13.09
C GLY A 116 -8.01 -8.90 12.58
N GLU A 117 -6.86 -9.00 13.25
CA GLU A 117 -5.71 -8.12 12.97
C GLU A 117 -4.83 -8.54 11.77
N SER A 118 -5.00 -9.76 11.29
CA SER A 118 -4.03 -10.42 10.41
C SER A 118 -4.71 -11.04 9.20
N VAL A 119 -4.20 -10.74 8.00
CA VAL A 119 -4.65 -11.39 6.76
C VAL A 119 -3.54 -12.23 6.17
N ARG A 120 -3.85 -13.49 5.90
CA ARG A 120 -3.07 -14.37 5.04
C ARG A 120 -3.45 -14.07 3.59
N ILE A 121 -2.45 -13.77 2.76
CA ILE A 121 -2.60 -13.57 1.32
C ILE A 121 -1.96 -14.75 0.61
N ASP A 122 -2.79 -15.57 -0.04
CA ASP A 122 -2.36 -16.73 -0.81
C ASP A 122 -2.52 -16.43 -2.31
N ALA A 123 -1.41 -16.36 -3.05
CA ALA A 123 -1.38 -16.13 -4.50
C ALA A 123 -1.02 -17.42 -5.24
N ASN A 124 -1.92 -17.93 -6.08
CA ASN A 124 -1.73 -19.20 -6.80
C ASN A 124 -2.45 -19.22 -8.17
N LYS A 125 -2.62 -20.41 -8.76
CA LYS A 125 -3.22 -20.61 -10.10
C LYS A 125 -4.74 -20.46 -10.14
N ASP A 126 -5.42 -20.60 -9.01
CA ASP A 126 -6.89 -20.49 -8.90
C ASP A 126 -7.33 -19.03 -8.68
N GLY A 127 -6.44 -18.20 -8.15
CA GLY A 127 -6.67 -16.78 -7.86
C GLY A 127 -5.74 -16.22 -6.78
N VAL A 128 -6.13 -15.06 -6.25
CA VAL A 128 -5.59 -14.51 -5.00
C VAL A 128 -6.65 -14.65 -3.90
N ARG A 129 -6.27 -15.20 -2.75
CA ARG A 129 -7.13 -15.34 -1.58
C ARG A 129 -6.63 -14.43 -0.46
N PHE A 130 -7.57 -13.79 0.22
CA PHE A 130 -7.38 -13.04 1.45
C PHE A 130 -8.16 -13.76 2.56
N THR A 131 -7.46 -14.37 3.51
CA THR A 131 -8.04 -15.13 4.63
C THR A 131 -7.72 -14.43 5.94
N CYS A 132 -8.73 -14.20 6.78
CA CYS A 132 -8.59 -13.65 8.13
C CYS A 132 -9.21 -14.64 9.13
N GLU A 133 -8.55 -14.82 10.27
CA GLU A 133 -9.06 -15.60 11.41
C GLU A 133 -9.13 -14.67 12.62
N GLY A 134 -10.15 -14.82 13.46
CA GLY A 134 -10.40 -13.91 14.57
C GLY A 134 -11.59 -14.31 15.43
N GLU A 135 -11.73 -13.65 16.58
CA GLU A 135 -12.61 -14.08 17.69
C GLU A 135 -14.10 -14.10 17.33
N ILE A 136 -14.54 -13.13 16.51
CA ILE A 136 -15.93 -13.01 16.05
C ILE A 136 -16.23 -14.01 14.92
N GLY A 137 -15.20 -14.47 14.20
CA GLY A 137 -15.31 -15.46 13.13
C GLY A 137 -14.27 -15.28 12.02
N ASN A 138 -14.22 -16.24 11.10
CA ASN A 138 -13.23 -16.30 10.02
C ASN A 138 -13.80 -15.73 8.71
N GLY A 139 -12.98 -14.97 7.98
CA GLY A 139 -13.30 -14.41 6.67
C GLY A 139 -12.39 -14.97 5.57
N SER A 140 -12.92 -15.18 4.37
CA SER A 140 -12.14 -15.60 3.19
C SER A 140 -12.72 -15.00 1.91
N VAL A 141 -11.99 -14.08 1.27
CA VAL A 141 -12.30 -13.57 -0.07
C VAL A 141 -11.36 -14.22 -1.09
N LEU A 142 -11.89 -14.71 -2.20
CA LEU A 142 -11.11 -15.27 -3.33
C LEU A 142 -11.45 -14.48 -4.60
N LEU A 143 -10.47 -13.79 -5.16
CA LEU A 143 -10.59 -13.14 -6.46
C LEU A 143 -9.95 -14.04 -7.53
N LYS A 144 -10.73 -14.41 -8.55
CA LYS A 144 -10.29 -15.27 -9.65
C LYS A 144 -9.77 -14.43 -10.84
N PRO A 145 -8.81 -14.93 -11.64
CA PRO A 145 -8.31 -14.21 -12.81
C PRO A 145 -9.41 -14.01 -13.85
N SER A 146 -9.52 -12.79 -14.40
CA SER A 146 -10.55 -12.49 -15.42
C SER A 146 -10.04 -12.75 -16.84
N GLY A 147 -10.56 -13.79 -17.47
CA GLY A 147 -10.56 -14.03 -18.93
C GLY A 147 -9.22 -14.29 -19.65
N SER A 148 -8.14 -13.59 -19.31
CA SER A 148 -6.93 -13.45 -20.13
C SER A 148 -5.60 -13.74 -19.41
N GLY A 149 -5.67 -14.62 -18.41
CA GLY A 149 -4.59 -15.56 -18.10
C GLY A 149 -3.82 -15.32 -16.80
N VAL A 150 -3.69 -16.40 -16.02
CA VAL A 150 -2.51 -16.60 -15.17
C VAL A 150 -1.31 -16.74 -16.09
N ARG A 151 -0.43 -15.74 -16.13
CA ARG A 151 0.77 -15.78 -16.99
C ARG A 151 1.90 -16.43 -16.21
N SER A 152 2.32 -17.62 -16.60
CA SER A 152 3.47 -18.29 -15.99
C SER A 152 4.77 -17.62 -16.42
N GLY A 153 5.50 -17.08 -15.45
CA GLY A 153 6.72 -16.32 -15.69
C GLY A 153 7.88 -17.19 -16.15
N LYS A 154 8.03 -17.42 -17.46
CA LYS A 154 9.29 -17.91 -18.03
C LYS A 154 10.22 -16.74 -18.31
N VAL A 155 11.05 -16.40 -17.33
CA VAL A 155 12.19 -15.48 -17.50
C VAL A 155 13.06 -15.98 -18.65
N LYS A 156 13.07 -15.23 -19.76
CA LYS A 156 14.10 -15.41 -20.79
C LYS A 156 15.38 -14.81 -20.22
N LYS A 157 16.38 -15.65 -19.91
CA LYS A 157 17.76 -15.17 -19.86
C LYS A 157 18.11 -14.61 -21.23
N GLU A 158 18.23 -13.30 -21.33
CA GLU A 158 18.84 -12.68 -22.50
C GLU A 158 20.28 -13.16 -22.61
N LYS A 159 20.74 -13.39 -23.84
CA LYS A 159 22.13 -13.77 -24.09
C LYS A 159 22.94 -12.50 -24.23
N GLU A 160 23.84 -12.25 -23.29
CA GLU A 160 24.84 -11.19 -23.44
C GLU A 160 25.57 -11.31 -24.79
N GLY A 161 25.74 -10.18 -25.46
CA GLY A 161 26.39 -10.09 -26.76
C GLY A 161 27.90 -10.31 -26.64
N GLY A 162 28.34 -11.56 -26.70
CA GLY A 162 29.75 -11.90 -26.51
C GLY A 162 30.71 -11.21 -27.50
N ARG A 163 31.77 -10.59 -26.97
CA ARG A 163 32.95 -10.16 -27.74
C ARG A 163 34.18 -10.98 -27.34
N LYS A 164 35.11 -11.14 -28.28
CA LYS A 164 36.10 -12.23 -28.26
C LYS A 164 37.34 -11.94 -27.41
N LYS A 165 37.74 -12.95 -26.64
CA LYS A 165 39.11 -13.40 -26.30
C LYS A 165 40.26 -12.41 -26.50
N ASN A 166 41.10 -12.27 -25.47
CA ASN A 166 42.55 -12.34 -25.65
C ASN A 166 43.18 -13.28 -24.59
N LYS A 167 44.43 -13.72 -24.78
CA LYS A 167 45.03 -14.87 -24.05
C LYS A 167 46.48 -14.60 -23.60
N VAL A 168 46.69 -14.50 -22.29
CA VAL A 168 47.97 -14.55 -21.54
C VAL A 168 47.59 -15.21 -20.20
N VAL A 169 48.09 -16.38 -19.72
CA VAL A 169 49.41 -17.06 -19.68
C VAL A 169 50.26 -16.62 -18.47
N GLY A 170 50.39 -17.53 -17.50
CA GLY A 170 51.18 -17.36 -16.26
C GLY A 170 50.39 -16.67 -15.13
N SER A 171 50.57 -17.04 -13.86
CA SER A 171 51.32 -18.18 -13.30
C SER A 171 50.69 -18.64 -11.98
N ASP A 172 51.25 -19.72 -11.45
CA ASP A 172 50.86 -20.42 -10.22
C ASP A 172 51.07 -19.56 -8.97
N ASP A 173 50.26 -19.79 -7.94
CA ASP A 173 50.73 -20.03 -6.57
C ASP A 173 49.68 -20.86 -5.80
N GLU A 174 50.14 -21.62 -4.80
CA GLU A 174 49.32 -22.53 -3.98
C GLU A 174 49.10 -21.94 -2.58
N GLU A 175 47.99 -22.26 -1.92
CA GLU A 175 47.95 -22.60 -0.49
C GLU A 175 46.54 -23.13 -0.11
N GLU A 176 46.52 -24.23 0.65
CA GLU A 176 45.33 -24.82 1.28
C GLU A 176 45.33 -24.45 2.78
N GLU A 177 44.16 -24.29 3.40
CA GLU A 177 43.94 -24.77 4.78
C GLU A 177 42.43 -24.89 5.08
N GLU A 178 42.05 -26.03 5.67
CA GLU A 178 40.77 -26.24 6.39
C GLU A 178 41.03 -25.90 7.90
N GLU A 179 40.14 -25.99 8.89
CA GLU A 179 38.84 -26.65 9.05
C GLU A 179 38.05 -25.98 10.22
N ASP A 180 37.25 -26.77 10.95
CA ASP A 180 36.73 -26.63 12.33
C ASP A 180 35.43 -25.84 12.65
N ASP A 181 34.41 -26.65 12.98
CA ASP A 181 33.18 -26.38 13.73
C ASP A 181 33.46 -26.20 15.24
N VAL A 182 32.84 -25.21 15.92
CA VAL A 182 32.67 -25.25 17.40
C VAL A 182 31.30 -24.74 17.85
N LYS A 183 30.58 -25.57 18.62
CA LYS A 183 29.39 -25.21 19.42
C LYS A 183 29.68 -25.24 20.93
N PRO A 184 29.02 -24.35 21.69
CA PRO A 184 28.23 -24.75 22.87
C PRO A 184 26.75 -24.28 22.70
N LYS A 185 25.69 -24.95 23.16
CA LYS A 185 25.31 -25.41 24.53
C LYS A 185 25.26 -24.27 25.55
N VAL A 186 24.07 -23.68 25.82
CA VAL A 186 22.99 -24.18 26.71
C VAL A 186 23.40 -24.21 28.18
N GLU A 187 22.81 -23.31 28.98
CA GLU A 187 22.43 -23.52 30.39
C GLU A 187 21.06 -22.84 30.61
N ASP A 188 20.30 -23.34 31.60
CA ASP A 188 18.94 -22.92 31.95
C ASP A 188 18.91 -21.89 33.10
N SER A 189 17.81 -21.15 33.23
CA SER A 189 17.32 -20.67 34.54
C SER A 189 15.81 -20.36 34.48
N ASP A 190 15.04 -20.98 35.36
CA ASP A 190 13.58 -20.89 35.47
C ASP A 190 13.06 -19.66 36.25
N GLU A 191 11.74 -19.70 36.50
CA GLU A 191 10.98 -19.12 37.62
C GLU A 191 10.26 -17.77 37.47
N GLU A 192 8.95 -17.94 37.30
CA GLU A 192 7.88 -17.45 38.20
C GLU A 192 7.13 -16.14 37.93
N ALA A 193 5.93 -16.11 38.48
CA ALA A 193 4.86 -15.17 38.17
C ALA A 193 4.75 -14.00 39.17
N GLY A 194 4.16 -12.90 38.70
CA GLY A 194 3.84 -11.74 39.52
C GLY A 194 2.55 -11.08 39.04
N SER A 195 1.45 -11.34 39.75
CA SER A 195 0.22 -10.55 39.68
C SER A 195 0.29 -9.39 40.66
N ASP A 196 -0.17 -8.20 40.27
CA ASP A 196 -1.35 -7.61 40.91
C ASP A 196 -2.00 -6.54 40.02
N ALA A 197 -3.14 -6.01 40.46
CA ALA A 197 -3.88 -4.92 39.80
C ALA A 197 -3.66 -3.56 40.51
N GLU A 198 -4.04 -2.46 39.86
CA GLU A 198 -4.44 -1.22 40.54
C GLU A 198 -5.45 -0.42 39.69
N GLN A 199 -6.09 0.59 40.30
CA GLN A 199 -7.31 1.23 39.79
C GLN A 199 -7.17 2.74 39.49
N GLY A 200 -8.12 3.27 38.71
CA GLY A 200 -8.45 4.69 38.52
C GLY A 200 -9.63 4.77 37.54
N GLU A 201 -10.73 5.53 37.72
CA GLU A 201 -10.95 6.83 38.40
C GLU A 201 -10.08 7.93 37.77
N ASP A 202 -10.58 9.01 37.16
CA ASP A 202 -11.98 9.45 36.86
C ASP A 202 -12.11 9.79 35.34
N GLU A 203 -13.01 10.59 34.73
CA GLU A 203 -13.95 11.66 35.16
C GLU A 203 -15.09 11.80 34.09
N GLU A 204 -16.11 12.64 34.36
CA GLU A 204 -17.36 12.77 33.56
C GLU A 204 -17.28 13.86 32.46
N GLU A 205 -18.20 13.82 31.47
CA GLU A 205 -19.00 15.01 31.10
C GLU A 205 -20.25 14.62 30.28
N GLU A 206 -21.36 15.33 30.49
CA GLU A 206 -22.69 15.09 29.90
C GLU A 206 -22.95 16.00 28.69
N GLU A 207 -23.88 15.62 27.81
CA GLU A 207 -24.91 16.57 27.33
C GLU A 207 -26.14 15.81 26.79
N GLU A 208 -27.31 16.10 27.37
CA GLU A 208 -28.65 15.74 26.84
C GLU A 208 -29.03 16.75 25.72
N GLU A 209 -30.15 16.72 24.96
CA GLU A 209 -31.48 16.13 25.17
C GLU A 209 -32.17 15.89 23.80
N GLU A 210 -33.15 14.98 23.79
CA GLU A 210 -34.47 14.95 23.09
C GLU A 210 -34.85 15.88 21.89
N ASP A 211 -35.82 15.57 21.00
CA ASP A 211 -36.62 14.35 20.65
C ASP A 211 -37.40 14.66 19.31
N ALA A 212 -38.36 13.81 18.92
CA ALA A 212 -39.66 14.13 18.28
C ALA A 212 -39.97 13.49 16.90
N ALA A 213 -40.12 12.16 16.94
CA ALA A 213 -41.35 11.47 16.50
C ALA A 213 -41.94 11.65 15.06
N ALA A 214 -41.61 10.68 14.21
CA ALA A 214 -42.56 9.72 13.61
C ALA A 214 -43.80 10.17 12.77
N SER A 215 -43.65 10.00 11.44
CA SER A 215 -44.56 9.21 10.57
C SER A 215 -45.94 9.76 10.07
N LYS A 216 -46.29 9.44 8.80
CA LYS A 216 -47.70 9.29 8.33
C LYS A 216 -47.89 8.57 6.98
N LYS A 217 -48.66 7.47 7.05
CA LYS A 217 -49.62 6.92 6.05
C LYS A 217 -49.19 6.61 4.59
N ARG A 218 -49.08 5.29 4.36
CA ARG A 218 -49.61 4.48 3.22
C ARG A 218 -50.51 5.20 2.18
N LYS A 219 -50.31 4.85 0.90
CA LYS A 219 -51.42 4.53 -0.03
C LYS A 219 -50.96 3.50 -1.07
N ALA A 220 -51.89 2.69 -1.59
CA ALA A 220 -51.62 1.65 -2.60
C ALA A 220 -52.69 1.69 -3.70
N ALA A 221 -52.33 1.36 -4.95
CA ALA A 221 -53.27 0.98 -6.01
C ALA A 221 -52.58 0.29 -7.22
N ALA A 222 -53.14 -0.85 -7.61
CA ALA A 222 -53.32 -1.40 -8.97
C ALA A 222 -52.20 -1.31 -10.03
N SER A 223 -51.90 -2.49 -10.58
CA SER A 223 -51.13 -2.72 -11.81
C SER A 223 -51.90 -2.37 -13.10
N LYS A 224 -51.15 -2.22 -14.20
CA LYS A 224 -51.58 -2.60 -15.56
C LYS A 224 -50.37 -2.98 -16.40
N ALA A 225 -50.47 -4.11 -17.09
CA ALA A 225 -49.45 -4.59 -18.01
C ALA A 225 -49.80 -4.22 -19.46
N SER A 226 -48.79 -4.01 -20.30
CA SER A 226 -48.94 -3.96 -21.74
C SER A 226 -47.67 -4.47 -22.41
N GLU A 227 -47.71 -5.67 -22.99
CA GLU A 227 -46.61 -6.18 -23.82
C GLU A 227 -46.41 -5.29 -25.06
N LYS A 228 -45.16 -4.98 -25.40
CA LYS A 228 -44.81 -4.56 -26.75
C LYS A 228 -43.41 -5.03 -27.14
N LYS A 229 -43.36 -6.16 -27.86
CA LYS A 229 -42.13 -6.66 -28.48
C LYS A 229 -41.52 -5.58 -29.38
N THR A 230 -40.29 -5.19 -29.09
CA THR A 230 -39.37 -4.58 -30.06
C THR A 230 -38.02 -5.28 -29.92
N ALA A 231 -37.33 -5.47 -31.03
CA ALA A 231 -36.09 -6.24 -31.08
C ALA A 231 -34.87 -5.32 -31.28
N LYS A 232 -33.70 -5.86 -30.93
CA LYS A 232 -32.40 -5.51 -31.54
C LYS A 232 -31.82 -4.12 -31.19
N LYS A 233 -31.13 -4.07 -30.05
CA LYS A 233 -29.68 -3.81 -30.06
C LYS A 233 -29.05 -4.44 -28.82
N ALA A 234 -27.97 -5.22 -29.00
CA ALA A 234 -27.09 -5.54 -27.90
C ALA A 234 -26.32 -4.26 -27.56
N LYS A 235 -26.59 -3.67 -26.39
CA LYS A 235 -25.70 -2.69 -25.78
C LYS A 235 -24.58 -3.49 -25.15
N VAL A 236 -23.35 -3.34 -25.65
CA VAL A 236 -22.17 -3.81 -24.91
C VAL A 236 -22.13 -3.02 -23.61
N THR A 237 -22.13 -3.71 -22.49
CA THR A 237 -22.00 -3.13 -21.16
C THR A 237 -20.53 -2.92 -20.85
N GLU A 238 -20.04 -1.72 -21.18
CA GLU A 238 -18.72 -1.18 -20.80
C GLU A 238 -18.66 -0.98 -19.27
N GLY A 239 -18.63 -2.09 -18.53
CA GLY A 239 -18.70 -2.11 -17.06
C GLY A 239 -18.42 -3.47 -16.41
N GLU A 240 -18.07 -4.50 -17.18
CA GLU A 240 -17.66 -5.82 -16.64
C GLU A 240 -16.14 -6.07 -16.75
N GLU A 241 -15.38 -5.23 -17.47
CA GLU A 241 -13.93 -5.41 -17.68
C GLU A 241 -13.06 -4.69 -16.63
N GLU A 242 -13.50 -3.56 -16.03
CA GLU A 242 -12.72 -2.80 -15.03
C GLU A 242 -12.38 -3.59 -13.75
N ASN A 243 -13.21 -4.58 -13.39
CA ASN A 243 -13.02 -5.39 -12.18
C ASN A 243 -12.17 -6.65 -12.41
N GLY A 244 -11.45 -6.73 -13.53
CA GLY A 244 -10.58 -7.86 -13.85
C GLY A 244 -9.36 -7.96 -12.93
N VAL A 245 -9.12 -9.15 -12.36
CA VAL A 245 -7.86 -9.48 -11.69
C VAL A 245 -6.89 -10.16 -12.66
N SER A 246 -5.65 -9.68 -12.68
CA SER A 246 -4.52 -10.24 -13.43
C SER A 246 -3.51 -10.83 -12.45
N ILE A 247 -2.95 -12.01 -12.78
CA ILE A 247 -1.95 -12.69 -11.96
C ILE A 247 -0.80 -13.16 -12.85
N VAL A 248 0.40 -12.66 -12.58
CA VAL A 248 1.66 -13.23 -13.09
C VAL A 248 2.25 -14.07 -11.98
N LEU A 249 2.53 -15.35 -12.26
CA LEU A 249 2.95 -16.33 -11.26
C LEU A 249 4.22 -17.06 -11.72
N GLN A 250 5.29 -16.95 -10.94
CA GLN A 250 6.48 -17.78 -11.03
C GLN A 250 6.33 -18.97 -10.07
N GLN A 251 6.06 -18.67 -8.79
CA GLN A 251 5.82 -19.63 -7.71
C GLN A 251 4.57 -19.23 -6.91
N ALA A 252 3.94 -20.18 -6.22
CA ALA A 252 2.85 -19.87 -5.30
C ALA A 252 3.40 -19.21 -4.02
N VAL A 253 2.73 -18.17 -3.52
CA VAL A 253 3.14 -17.41 -2.33
C VAL A 253 2.01 -17.45 -1.31
N SER A 254 2.37 -17.54 -0.02
CA SER A 254 1.42 -17.63 1.10
C SER A 254 2.01 -16.91 2.31
N LEU A 255 1.64 -15.66 2.52
CA LEU A 255 2.24 -14.79 3.55
C LEU A 255 1.17 -14.09 4.39
N THR A 256 1.46 -13.86 5.67
CA THR A 256 0.55 -13.20 6.61
C THR A 256 1.02 -11.78 6.89
N PHE A 257 0.11 -10.81 6.87
CA PHE A 257 0.38 -9.38 7.07
C PHE A 257 -0.57 -8.77 8.11
N SER A 258 -0.18 -7.64 8.70
CA SER A 258 -1.06 -6.87 9.57
C SER A 258 -2.07 -6.05 8.75
N LEU A 259 -3.36 -6.28 9.01
CA LEU A 259 -4.46 -5.55 8.38
C LEU A 259 -4.43 -4.05 8.68
N LYS A 260 -3.93 -3.64 9.86
CA LYS A 260 -3.72 -2.23 10.26
C LYS A 260 -2.85 -1.46 9.25
N TYR A 261 -1.81 -2.08 8.70
CA TYR A 261 -0.95 -1.45 7.70
C TYR A 261 -1.60 -1.45 6.31
N LEU A 262 -2.17 -2.57 5.88
CA LEU A 262 -2.86 -2.65 4.59
C LEU A 262 -4.06 -1.70 4.49
N GLN A 263 -4.83 -1.53 5.57
CA GLN A 263 -5.92 -0.55 5.67
C GLN A 263 -5.42 0.90 5.66
N ASN A 264 -4.18 1.17 6.08
CA ASN A 264 -3.54 2.47 5.90
C ASN A 264 -3.09 2.68 4.45
N PHE A 265 -2.47 1.69 3.81
CA PHE A 265 -2.04 1.78 2.40
C PHE A 265 -3.23 1.94 1.44
N ALA A 266 -4.33 1.23 1.73
CA ALA A 266 -5.61 1.31 1.04
C ALA A 266 -6.23 2.72 0.99
N LYS A 267 -5.77 3.67 1.82
CA LYS A 267 -6.17 5.09 1.74
C LYS A 267 -5.68 5.75 0.44
N SER A 268 -4.70 5.18 -0.26
CA SER A 268 -4.22 5.62 -1.57
C SER A 268 -5.08 5.14 -2.75
N ALA A 269 -6.10 4.32 -2.52
CA ALA A 269 -7.00 3.84 -3.58
C ALA A 269 -7.67 4.94 -4.44
N PRO A 270 -7.96 6.17 -3.95
CA PRO A 270 -8.45 7.25 -4.80
C PRO A 270 -7.44 7.79 -5.83
N LEU A 271 -6.16 7.45 -5.72
CA LEU A 271 -5.10 7.95 -6.63
C LEU A 271 -4.95 7.09 -7.90
N SER A 272 -5.38 5.83 -7.89
CA SER A 272 -5.26 4.92 -9.03
C SER A 272 -6.40 3.91 -9.03
N SER A 273 -6.95 3.57 -10.20
CA SER A 273 -8.01 2.57 -10.35
C SER A 273 -7.56 1.15 -9.98
N HIS A 274 -6.25 0.88 -10.03
CA HIS A 274 -5.66 -0.41 -9.75
C HIS A 274 -4.59 -0.33 -8.66
N VAL A 275 -4.36 -1.45 -8.01
CA VAL A 275 -3.24 -1.66 -7.10
C VAL A 275 -2.48 -2.91 -7.54
N VAL A 276 -1.16 -2.88 -7.41
CA VAL A 276 -0.28 -4.02 -7.71
C VAL A 276 0.30 -4.55 -6.39
N LEU A 277 0.06 -5.84 -6.13
CA LEU A 277 0.64 -6.58 -5.01
C LEU A 277 1.78 -7.45 -5.53
N ASN A 278 3.00 -7.13 -5.12
CA ASN A 278 4.24 -7.81 -5.50
C ASN A 278 4.76 -8.60 -4.29
N MET A 279 4.86 -9.92 -4.45
CA MET A 279 5.07 -10.87 -3.35
C MET A 279 6.17 -11.89 -3.67
N SER A 280 7.05 -12.15 -2.71
CA SER A 280 7.92 -13.33 -2.65
C SER A 280 8.13 -13.70 -1.18
N ASN A 281 8.42 -14.97 -0.90
CA ASN A 281 8.50 -15.49 0.47
C ASN A 281 9.72 -14.96 1.26
N GLU A 282 10.70 -14.37 0.58
CA GLU A 282 11.99 -13.94 1.16
C GLU A 282 12.07 -12.42 1.40
N VAL A 283 11.06 -11.64 0.99
CA VAL A 283 11.11 -10.16 0.91
C VAL A 283 9.80 -9.50 1.37
N PRO A 284 9.81 -8.20 1.74
CA PRO A 284 8.59 -7.46 2.05
C PRO A 284 7.58 -7.46 0.90
N LEU A 285 6.29 -7.49 1.24
CA LEU A 285 5.20 -7.21 0.30
C LEU A 285 5.32 -5.77 -0.19
N LEU A 286 5.37 -5.59 -1.50
CA LEU A 286 5.22 -4.30 -2.16
C LEU A 286 3.75 -4.11 -2.58
N VAL A 287 3.11 -3.05 -2.09
CA VAL A 287 1.80 -2.55 -2.50
C VAL A 287 1.99 -1.25 -3.27
N ALA A 288 1.85 -1.29 -4.59
CA ALA A 288 2.11 -0.16 -5.48
C ALA A 288 0.81 0.45 -6.05
N PHE A 289 0.72 1.77 -6.00
CA PHE A 289 -0.31 2.60 -6.64
C PHE A 289 0.38 3.54 -7.63
N GLU A 290 0.27 3.24 -8.93
CA GLU A 290 0.84 4.06 -10.01
C GLU A 290 -0.23 4.96 -10.63
N PHE A 291 0.12 6.21 -10.92
CA PHE A 291 -0.74 7.21 -11.55
C PHE A 291 0.06 8.03 -12.58
N GLU A 292 -0.63 8.86 -13.36
CA GLU A 292 -0.02 9.65 -14.43
C GLU A 292 1.14 10.51 -13.90
N GLN A 293 0.92 11.24 -12.81
CA GLN A 293 1.88 12.18 -12.23
C GLN A 293 3.04 11.52 -11.44
N GLY A 294 2.98 10.21 -11.14
CA GLY A 294 3.88 9.61 -10.16
C GLY A 294 3.48 8.23 -9.64
N HIS A 295 4.00 7.85 -8.47
CA HIS A 295 3.62 6.61 -7.80
C HIS A 295 3.71 6.73 -6.26
N ILE A 296 2.95 5.87 -5.56
CA ILE A 296 3.16 5.58 -4.13
C ILE A 296 3.35 4.07 -3.97
N ASN A 297 4.51 3.70 -3.42
CA ASN A 297 4.87 2.32 -3.12
C ASN A 297 4.99 2.14 -1.61
N PHE A 298 4.26 1.16 -1.06
CA PHE A 298 4.38 0.75 0.33
C PHE A 298 5.05 -0.62 0.42
N TYR A 299 6.01 -0.76 1.33
CA TYR A 299 6.68 -2.02 1.63
C TYR A 299 6.29 -2.46 3.05
N LEU A 300 5.96 -3.74 3.23
CA LEU A 300 5.51 -4.29 4.50
C LEU A 300 6.13 -5.66 4.78
N ALA A 301 6.84 -5.78 5.89
CA ALA A 301 7.37 -7.08 6.32
C ALA A 301 6.22 -8.05 6.66
N PRO A 302 6.33 -9.35 6.29
CA PRO A 302 5.37 -10.35 6.71
C PRO A 302 5.43 -10.56 8.23
N LYS A 303 4.27 -10.83 8.87
CA LYS A 303 4.24 -11.38 10.23
C LYS A 303 4.92 -12.75 10.20
N ALA A 304 5.91 -12.96 11.06
CA ALA A 304 6.64 -14.23 11.15
C ALA A 304 5.67 -15.40 11.37
N SER A 305 5.69 -16.37 10.44
CA SER A 305 4.87 -17.58 10.57
C SER A 305 5.41 -18.45 11.70
N ARG A 306 4.67 -18.56 12.80
CA ARG A 306 4.86 -19.67 13.74
C ARG A 306 4.55 -20.98 13.01
N VAL A 307 5.59 -21.65 12.53
CA VAL A 307 5.48 -23.01 12.03
C VAL A 307 5.20 -23.90 13.24
N SER A 308 3.97 -24.40 13.35
CA SER A 308 3.62 -25.44 14.30
C SER A 308 4.25 -26.77 13.84
N GLY A 309 5.38 -27.11 14.45
CA GLY A 309 5.96 -28.46 14.38
C GLY A 309 5.24 -29.46 15.28
#